data_AF-A0A9E7UMU3-F1
#
_entry.id   AF-A0A9E7UMU3-F1
#
_cell.length_a   1.000
_cell.length_b   1.000
_cell.length_c   1.000
_cell.angle_alpha   90.00
_cell.angle_beta   90.00
_cell.angle_gamma   90.00
#
_symmetry.space_group_name_H-M   'P 1'
#
loop_
_entity.id
_entity.type
_entity.pdbx_description
1 polymer ?
#
loop_
_entity_poly.entity_id
_entity_poly.type
_entity_poly.pdbx_seq_one_letter_code
_entity_poly.pdbx_strand_id
1 'polypeptide(L)'
;MDLAARVRDAVISAGTGYSPDIMRAYERALEVEEDDKSAWILELLIENARIAEREGRPLCDDTGIPHLMVEVGEDALLPAGFFNFIRKGVEEGLRSLPGRPMAVRGDEIERIEQSRGLYDDPAKLPPAPFLVESVPGDGVRIHVLMLGGGPEIRARTRRVFHRHSYRKVFEEVLTWMKTEVPMLGCTPCIPVLGVGRTHFEATSLMLRAMATGNLDEQSEIEEYITESLNRMGTGPLGLGGSTTALGSMVKVGPQRASGVRIVSMRLACCVEPRRATIEL
;
A
#
# COMPACT_ATOMS: atom_id res chain seq x y z
N MET A 1 9.85 12.96 -24.00
CA MET A 1 10.19 12.52 -22.63
C MET A 1 9.92 11.02 -22.56
N ASP A 2 10.86 10.21 -22.08
CA ASP A 2 10.71 8.75 -22.09
C ASP A 2 9.86 8.29 -20.89
N LEU A 3 8.56 8.05 -21.14
CA LEU A 3 7.61 7.57 -20.15
C LEU A 3 8.07 6.25 -19.49
N ALA A 4 8.70 5.35 -20.25
CA ALA A 4 9.18 4.08 -19.71
C ALA A 4 10.26 4.32 -18.65
N ALA A 5 11.25 5.18 -18.93
CA ALA A 5 12.27 5.56 -17.97
C ALA A 5 11.70 6.19 -16.69
N ARG A 6 10.70 7.07 -16.81
CA ARG A 6 10.05 7.69 -15.63
C ARG A 6 9.32 6.66 -14.76
N VAL A 7 8.64 5.70 -15.39
CA VAL A 7 7.95 4.61 -14.67
C VAL A 7 8.96 3.65 -14.04
N ARG A 8 10.07 3.33 -14.73
CA ARG A 8 11.18 2.55 -14.17
C ARG A 8 11.70 3.19 -12.89
N ASP A 9 12.00 4.49 -12.94
CA ASP A 9 12.54 5.22 -11.79
C ASP A 9 11.52 5.27 -10.63
N ALA A 10 10.23 5.38 -10.94
CA ALA A 10 9.17 5.29 -9.94
C ALA A 10 9.06 3.91 -9.27
N VAL A 11 9.23 2.82 -10.03
CA VAL A 11 9.26 1.45 -9.47
C VAL A 11 10.45 1.27 -8.54
N ILE A 12 11.63 1.78 -8.91
CA ILE A 12 12.81 1.74 -8.06
C ILE A 12 12.56 2.56 -6.80
N SER A 13 12.14 3.82 -6.93
CA SER A 13 11.86 4.70 -5.80
C SER A 13 10.82 4.13 -4.83
N ALA A 14 9.73 3.57 -5.33
CA ALA A 14 8.73 2.90 -4.49
C ALA A 14 9.31 1.68 -3.77
N GLY A 15 10.23 0.95 -4.39
CA GLY A 15 10.84 -0.27 -3.84
C GLY A 15 11.95 -0.03 -2.83
N THR A 16 12.63 1.13 -2.88
CA THR A 16 13.86 1.40 -2.11
C THR A 16 13.69 2.38 -0.96
N GLY A 17 12.53 3.00 -0.76
CA GLY A 17 12.36 3.99 0.32
C GLY A 17 10.90 4.25 0.68
N TYR A 18 10.70 5.03 1.74
CA TYR A 18 9.38 5.51 2.15
C TYR A 18 9.10 6.88 1.56
N SER A 19 7.81 7.21 1.39
CA SER A 19 7.44 8.60 1.15
C SER A 19 7.76 9.46 2.38
N PRO A 20 8.06 10.77 2.20
CA PRO A 20 8.52 11.61 3.30
C PRO A 20 7.58 11.67 4.51
N ASP A 21 6.26 11.59 4.30
CA ASP A 21 5.26 11.56 5.37
C ASP A 21 5.33 10.28 6.21
N ILE A 22 5.59 9.14 5.58
CA ILE A 22 5.78 7.85 6.29
C ILE A 22 7.09 7.89 7.10
N MET A 23 8.16 8.42 6.53
CA MET A 23 9.43 8.57 7.25
C MET A 23 9.29 9.47 8.49
N ARG A 24 8.60 10.62 8.35
CA ARG A 24 8.30 11.49 9.49
C ARG A 24 7.39 10.82 10.52
N ALA A 25 6.45 9.98 10.10
CA ALA A 25 5.59 9.23 11.03
C ALA A 25 6.40 8.24 11.87
N TYR A 26 7.40 7.58 11.28
CA TYR A 26 8.36 6.76 12.01
C TYR A 26 9.19 7.56 13.01
N GLU A 27 9.72 8.71 12.59
CA GLU A 27 10.52 9.59 13.45
C GLU A 27 9.68 10.10 14.65
N ARG A 28 8.45 10.55 14.42
CA ARG A 28 7.51 10.93 15.49
C ARG A 28 7.19 9.78 16.44
N ALA A 29 7.01 8.56 15.91
CA ALA A 29 6.74 7.38 16.73
C ALA A 29 7.93 7.04 17.62
N LEU A 30 9.15 7.15 17.10
CA LEU A 30 10.38 6.94 17.88
C LEU A 30 10.54 7.99 18.99
N GLU A 31 10.21 9.25 18.73
CA GLU A 31 10.32 10.34 19.72
C GLU A 31 9.44 10.13 20.96
N VAL A 32 8.35 9.39 20.85
CA VAL A 32 7.36 9.20 21.92
C VAL A 32 7.32 7.78 22.50
N GLU A 33 8.07 6.84 21.94
CA GLU A 33 8.08 5.46 22.40
C GLU A 33 8.90 5.32 23.69
N GLU A 34 8.25 4.82 24.75
CA GLU A 34 8.86 4.66 26.07
C GLU A 34 9.43 3.24 26.31
N ASP A 35 9.04 2.24 25.52
CA ASP A 35 9.60 0.88 25.61
C ASP A 35 10.91 0.79 24.82
N ASP A 36 12.03 0.52 25.52
CA ASP A 36 13.37 0.44 24.93
C ASP A 36 13.48 -0.55 23.76
N LYS A 37 12.77 -1.68 23.81
CA LYS A 37 12.82 -2.67 22.72
C LYS A 37 12.07 -2.14 21.51
N SER A 38 10.91 -1.53 21.73
CA SER A 38 10.09 -0.96 20.66
C SER A 38 10.76 0.23 20.00
N ALA A 39 11.40 1.11 20.77
CA ALA A 39 12.23 2.19 20.26
C ALA A 39 13.38 1.66 19.40
N TRP A 40 14.11 0.64 19.88
CA TRP A 40 15.18 -0.01 19.10
C TRP A 40 14.68 -0.60 17.78
N ILE A 41 13.50 -1.21 17.74
CA ILE A 41 12.90 -1.71 16.49
C ILE A 41 12.57 -0.55 15.54
N LEU A 42 12.00 0.55 16.03
CA LEU A 42 11.71 1.72 15.20
C LEU A 42 13.00 2.31 14.60
N GLU A 43 14.08 2.40 15.40
CA GLU A 43 15.41 2.81 14.92
C GLU A 43 15.91 1.90 13.79
N LEU A 44 15.81 0.58 13.95
CA LEU A 44 16.22 -0.39 12.93
C LEU A 44 15.40 -0.26 11.64
N LEU A 45 14.09 -0.01 11.73
CA LEU A 45 13.22 0.19 10.56
C LEU A 45 13.60 1.47 9.80
N ILE A 46 13.87 2.56 10.53
CA ILE A 46 14.36 3.83 10.01
C ILE A 46 15.73 3.65 9.33
N GLU A 47 16.66 2.95 10.00
CA GLU A 47 17.99 2.67 9.45
C GLU A 47 17.91 1.81 8.19
N ASN A 48 17.10 0.74 8.20
CA ASN A 48 16.85 -0.11 7.04
C ASN A 48 16.37 0.71 5.85
N ALA A 49 15.40 1.62 6.05
CA ALA A 49 14.89 2.47 4.99
C ALA A 49 15.95 3.42 4.42
N ARG A 50 16.77 4.03 5.29
CA ARG A 50 17.89 4.90 4.86
C ARG A 50 18.97 4.14 4.10
N ILE A 51 19.26 2.90 4.50
CA ILE A 51 20.21 2.03 3.77
C ILE A 51 19.62 1.61 2.43
N ALA A 52 18.36 1.17 2.40
CA ALA A 52 17.66 0.76 1.18
C ALA A 52 17.69 1.88 0.13
N GLU A 53 17.40 3.12 0.56
CA GLU A 53 17.37 4.28 -0.34
C GLU A 53 18.76 4.64 -0.85
N ARG A 54 19.76 4.72 0.05
CA ARG A 54 21.14 5.08 -0.31
C ARG A 54 21.79 4.05 -1.22
N GLU A 55 21.59 2.76 -0.95
CA GLU A 55 22.23 1.66 -1.68
C GLU A 55 21.39 1.19 -2.89
N GLY A 56 20.20 1.75 -3.11
CA GLY A 56 19.29 1.33 -4.17
C GLY A 56 18.82 -0.12 -4.01
N ARG A 57 18.59 -0.58 -2.78
CA ARG A 57 18.18 -1.96 -2.45
C ARG A 57 16.71 -2.02 -2.04
N PRO A 58 16.00 -3.12 -2.31
CA PRO A 58 14.63 -3.30 -1.84
C PRO A 58 14.52 -3.14 -0.32
N LEU A 59 13.45 -2.49 0.15
CA LEU A 59 13.11 -2.39 1.57
C LEU A 59 12.88 -3.75 2.25
N CYS A 60 12.49 -4.77 1.46
CA CYS A 60 12.10 -6.10 1.92
C CYS A 60 12.41 -7.13 0.84
N ASP A 61 12.61 -8.40 1.23
CA ASP A 61 12.82 -9.51 0.30
C ASP A 61 11.60 -9.75 -0.60
N ASP A 62 10.39 -9.55 -0.09
CA ASP A 62 9.17 -9.49 -0.90
C ASP A 62 9.07 -8.09 -1.51
N THR A 63 9.51 -7.95 -2.76
CA THR A 63 9.48 -6.68 -3.52
C THR A 63 8.06 -6.24 -3.89
N GLY A 64 7.06 -7.11 -3.73
CA GLY A 64 5.66 -6.83 -4.02
C GLY A 64 5.28 -6.89 -5.50
N ILE A 65 3.97 -6.88 -5.73
CA ILE A 65 3.34 -6.82 -7.05
C ILE A 65 3.15 -5.35 -7.45
N PRO A 66 3.61 -4.91 -8.64
CA PRO A 66 3.35 -3.57 -9.13
C PRO A 66 1.86 -3.34 -9.39
N HIS A 67 1.28 -2.33 -8.75
CA HIS A 67 -0.07 -1.83 -8.98
C HIS A 67 0.01 -0.40 -9.47
N LEU A 68 -0.66 -0.11 -10.59
CA LEU A 68 -0.60 1.18 -11.25
C LEU A 68 -1.98 1.84 -11.15
N MET A 69 -2.02 3.03 -10.56
CA MET A 69 -3.17 3.92 -10.62
C MET A 69 -2.82 5.11 -11.51
N VAL A 70 -3.60 5.31 -12.57
CA VAL A 70 -3.38 6.35 -13.58
C VAL A 70 -4.54 7.33 -13.52
N GLU A 71 -4.27 8.56 -13.10
CA GLU A 71 -5.19 9.68 -13.25
C GLU A 71 -4.94 10.31 -14.63
N VAL A 72 -5.98 10.40 -15.45
CA VAL A 72 -5.93 10.97 -16.80
C VAL A 72 -6.83 12.19 -16.85
N GLY A 73 -6.24 13.35 -17.17
CA GLY A 73 -6.96 14.58 -17.46
C GLY A 73 -7.99 14.38 -18.57
N GLU A 74 -9.19 14.93 -18.42
CA GLU A 74 -10.24 14.90 -19.46
C GLU A 74 -9.77 15.49 -20.80
N ASP A 75 -8.84 16.45 -20.76
CA ASP A 75 -8.24 17.11 -21.93
C ASP A 75 -6.88 16.53 -22.32
N ALA A 76 -6.42 15.45 -21.66
CA ALA A 76 -5.09 14.89 -21.86
C ALA A 76 -4.97 14.13 -23.20
N LEU A 77 -3.90 14.43 -23.95
CA LEU A 77 -3.56 13.73 -25.19
C LEU A 77 -2.54 12.61 -24.93
N LEU A 78 -3.02 11.36 -24.93
CA LEU A 78 -2.16 10.20 -24.69
C LEU A 78 -1.48 9.71 -26.00
N PRO A 79 -0.16 9.44 -25.99
CA PRO A 79 0.51 8.86 -27.14
C PRO A 79 0.06 7.42 -27.43
N ALA A 80 0.14 7.01 -28.69
CA ALA A 80 -0.12 5.62 -29.07
C ALA A 80 0.79 4.67 -28.28
N GLY A 81 0.18 3.63 -27.69
CA GLY A 81 0.93 2.68 -26.86
C GLY A 81 1.27 3.19 -25.45
N PHE A 82 0.63 4.26 -24.97
CA PHE A 82 0.80 4.81 -23.61
C PHE A 82 0.91 3.72 -22.52
N PHE A 83 -0.07 2.84 -22.41
CA PHE A 83 -0.06 1.75 -21.43
C PHE A 83 1.04 0.70 -21.66
N ASN A 84 1.52 0.55 -22.90
CA ASN A 84 2.66 -0.30 -23.21
C ASN A 84 3.97 0.30 -22.70
N PHE A 85 4.15 1.61 -22.80
CA PHE A 85 5.30 2.29 -22.21
C PHE A 85 5.32 2.18 -20.69
N ILE A 86 4.15 2.27 -20.03
CA ILE A 86 4.04 2.00 -18.59
C ILE A 86 4.48 0.57 -18.27
N ARG A 87 3.97 -0.44 -19.00
CA ARG A 87 4.38 -1.84 -18.79
C ARG A 87 5.89 -2.04 -18.98
N LYS A 88 6.48 -1.48 -20.04
CA LYS A 88 7.93 -1.53 -20.28
C LYS A 88 8.72 -0.89 -19.15
N GLY A 89 8.29 0.28 -18.66
CA GLY A 89 8.92 0.91 -17.50
C GLY A 89 8.84 0.05 -16.25
N VAL A 90 7.73 -0.65 -16.02
CA VAL A 90 7.62 -1.62 -14.91
C VAL A 90 8.60 -2.78 -15.08
N GLU A 91 8.66 -3.39 -16.27
CA GLU A 91 9.60 -4.48 -16.57
C GLU A 91 11.07 -4.05 -16.36
N GLU A 92 11.43 -2.87 -16.86
CA GLU A 92 12.76 -2.29 -16.68
C GLU A 92 13.06 -1.97 -15.21
N GLY A 93 12.07 -1.46 -14.48
CA GLY A 93 12.18 -1.15 -13.04
C GLY A 93 12.42 -2.41 -12.23
N LEU A 94 11.65 -3.47 -12.47
CA LEU A 94 11.81 -4.77 -11.81
C LEU A 94 13.17 -5.41 -12.10
N ARG A 95 13.72 -5.27 -13.31
CA ARG A 95 15.08 -5.76 -13.64
C ARG A 95 16.18 -4.91 -12.99
N SER A 96 15.93 -3.62 -12.81
CA SER A 96 16.90 -2.67 -12.25
C SER A 96 16.92 -2.69 -10.72
N LEU A 97 15.82 -3.09 -10.09
CA LEU A 97 15.74 -3.27 -8.64
C LEU A 97 16.38 -4.62 -8.25
N PRO A 98 17.43 -4.67 -7.42
CA PRO A 98 18.15 -5.90 -7.09
C PRO A 98 17.40 -6.75 -6.05
N GLY A 99 16.18 -7.16 -6.40
CA GLY A 99 15.30 -8.02 -5.59
C GLY A 99 15.25 -9.46 -6.09
N ARG A 100 14.65 -10.35 -5.29
CA ARG A 100 14.42 -11.73 -5.73
C ARG A 100 13.31 -11.77 -6.79
N PRO A 101 13.36 -12.70 -7.77
CA PRO A 101 12.24 -12.91 -8.66
C PRO A 101 10.99 -13.35 -7.90
N MET A 102 9.82 -12.90 -8.35
CA MET A 102 8.53 -13.20 -7.72
C MET A 102 7.54 -13.89 -8.67
N ALA A 103 7.87 -14.01 -9.95
CA ALA A 103 6.95 -14.55 -10.96
C ALA A 103 6.98 -16.08 -10.99
N VAL A 104 5.83 -16.70 -10.73
CA VAL A 104 5.67 -18.18 -10.75
C VAL A 104 5.52 -18.69 -12.18
N ARG A 105 6.20 -19.80 -12.51
CA ARG A 105 6.11 -20.49 -13.80
C ARG A 105 4.89 -21.42 -13.87
N GLY A 106 4.56 -21.84 -15.08
CA GLY A 106 3.56 -22.87 -15.34
C GLY A 106 2.20 -22.35 -15.79
N ASP A 107 1.27 -23.28 -15.96
CA ASP A 107 -0.12 -23.00 -16.34
C ASP A 107 -0.97 -22.46 -15.17
N GLU A 108 -2.29 -22.49 -15.29
CA GLU A 108 -3.19 -22.00 -14.23
C GLU A 108 -3.16 -22.82 -12.94
N ILE A 109 -3.01 -24.14 -13.01
CA ILE A 109 -2.95 -25.02 -11.84
C ILE A 109 -1.56 -24.95 -11.24
N GLU A 110 -0.52 -25.07 -12.07
CA GLU A 110 0.87 -25.08 -11.62
C GLU A 110 1.28 -23.76 -10.95
N ARG A 111 0.70 -22.62 -11.36
CA ARG A 111 0.94 -21.33 -10.69
C ARG A 111 0.34 -21.26 -9.30
N ILE A 112 -0.80 -21.92 -9.07
CA ILE A 112 -1.43 -22.01 -7.74
C ILE A 112 -0.57 -22.89 -6.82
N GLU A 113 -0.11 -24.03 -7.34
CA GLU A 113 0.71 -24.99 -6.60
C GLU A 113 2.19 -24.58 -6.47
N GLN A 114 2.64 -23.64 -7.29
CA GLN A 114 4.05 -23.23 -7.46
C GLN A 114 4.99 -24.38 -7.85
N SER A 115 4.46 -25.44 -8.45
CA SER A 115 5.18 -26.70 -8.71
C SER A 115 6.33 -26.58 -9.74
N ARG A 116 6.31 -25.52 -10.55
CA ARG A 116 7.35 -25.23 -11.56
C ARG A 116 8.39 -24.20 -11.07
N GLY A 117 8.29 -23.70 -9.85
CA GLY A 117 9.18 -22.67 -9.32
C GLY A 117 9.02 -21.30 -10.00
N LEU A 118 10.04 -20.45 -9.89
CA LEU A 118 10.01 -19.05 -10.34
C LEU A 118 10.73 -18.83 -11.67
N TYR A 119 10.34 -17.80 -12.41
CA TYR A 119 11.14 -17.27 -13.51
C TYR A 119 12.38 -16.56 -12.97
N ASP A 120 13.51 -16.65 -13.68
CA ASP A 120 14.74 -15.94 -13.28
C ASP A 120 14.68 -14.45 -13.60
N ASP A 121 13.98 -14.06 -14.68
CA ASP A 121 13.79 -12.65 -15.07
C ASP A 121 12.67 -12.00 -14.25
N PRO A 122 12.96 -11.00 -13.39
CA PRO A 122 11.94 -10.33 -12.57
C PRO A 122 10.80 -9.69 -13.38
N ALA A 123 11.08 -9.29 -14.63
CA ALA A 123 10.06 -8.70 -15.51
C ALA A 123 8.97 -9.68 -15.94
N LYS A 124 9.12 -10.99 -15.66
CA LYS A 124 8.04 -11.96 -15.83
C LYS A 124 6.91 -11.78 -14.82
N LEU A 125 7.06 -10.89 -13.85
CA LEU A 125 6.00 -10.49 -12.93
C LEU A 125 5.17 -9.38 -13.59
N PRO A 126 4.00 -9.71 -14.20
CA PRO A 126 3.16 -8.68 -14.78
C PRO A 126 2.62 -7.76 -13.67
N PRO A 127 2.44 -6.46 -13.95
CA PRO A 127 1.68 -5.61 -13.05
C PRO A 127 0.24 -6.11 -12.94
N ALA A 128 -0.43 -5.77 -11.83
CA ALA A 128 -1.86 -5.92 -11.70
C ALA A 128 -2.61 -5.10 -12.78
N PRO A 129 -3.90 -5.41 -13.06
CA PRO A 129 -4.72 -4.58 -13.93
C PRO A 129 -4.68 -3.11 -13.51
N PHE A 130 -4.53 -2.22 -14.49
CA PHE A 130 -4.40 -0.79 -14.21
C PHE A 130 -5.73 -0.22 -13.73
N LEU A 131 -5.68 0.53 -12.63
CA LEU A 131 -6.78 1.37 -12.20
C LEU A 131 -6.65 2.72 -12.90
N VAL A 132 -7.59 3.06 -13.77
CA VAL A 132 -7.58 4.32 -14.51
C VAL A 132 -8.75 5.17 -14.07
N GLU A 133 -8.49 6.42 -13.70
CA GLU A 133 -9.50 7.38 -13.26
C GLU A 133 -9.40 8.66 -14.10
N SER A 134 -10.56 9.18 -14.51
CA SER A 134 -10.65 10.48 -15.19
C SER A 134 -10.62 11.59 -14.15
N VAL A 135 -9.83 12.63 -14.39
CA VAL A 135 -9.75 13.83 -13.53
C VAL A 135 -9.87 15.10 -14.38
N PRO A 136 -10.31 16.23 -13.83
CA PRO A 136 -10.32 17.49 -14.57
C PRO A 136 -8.90 17.93 -14.98
N GLY A 137 -8.78 18.60 -16.13
CA GLY A 137 -7.52 19.18 -16.65
C GLY A 137 -6.89 18.34 -17.76
N ASP A 138 -5.63 18.65 -18.08
CA ASP A 138 -4.86 18.06 -19.20
C ASP A 138 -3.67 17.19 -18.74
N GLY A 139 -3.37 17.18 -17.44
CA GLY A 139 -2.25 16.44 -16.86
C GLY A 139 -2.51 14.93 -16.73
N VAL A 140 -1.43 14.16 -16.61
CA VAL A 140 -1.51 12.72 -16.32
C VAL A 140 -0.66 12.41 -15.10
N ARG A 141 -1.22 11.74 -14.10
CA ARG A 141 -0.50 11.30 -12.91
C ARG A 141 -0.50 9.78 -12.84
N ILE A 142 0.68 9.20 -12.63
CA ILE A 142 0.83 7.75 -12.45
C ILE A 142 1.37 7.50 -11.05
N HIS A 143 0.61 6.77 -10.27
CA HIS A 143 1.04 6.23 -8.99
C HIS A 143 1.45 4.78 -9.17
N VAL A 144 2.64 4.46 -8.69
CA VAL A 144 3.15 3.09 -8.60
C VAL A 144 3.08 2.67 -7.14
N LEU A 145 2.40 1.55 -6.88
CA LEU A 145 2.34 0.90 -5.58
C LEU A 145 3.00 -0.48 -5.68
N MET A 146 3.83 -0.84 -4.71
CA MET A 146 4.48 -2.17 -4.66
C MET A 146 3.91 -2.97 -3.48
N LEU A 147 2.93 -3.85 -3.77
CA LEU A 147 2.13 -4.52 -2.73
C LEU A 147 2.65 -5.93 -2.40
N GLY A 148 3.10 -6.13 -1.17
CA GLY A 148 3.60 -7.40 -0.64
C GLY A 148 2.50 -8.35 -0.19
N GLY A 149 2.83 -9.63 -0.13
CA GLY A 149 1.90 -10.73 0.15
C GLY A 149 1.47 -10.82 1.61
N GLY A 150 2.33 -10.47 2.57
CA GLY A 150 1.99 -10.48 4.01
C GLY A 150 0.80 -9.59 4.35
N PRO A 151 0.82 -8.30 3.98
CA PRO A 151 -0.35 -7.42 4.03
C PRO A 151 -1.57 -7.96 3.27
N GLU A 152 -1.37 -8.58 2.10
CA GLU A 152 -2.46 -9.06 1.24
C GLU A 152 -3.26 -10.19 1.89
N ILE A 153 -2.60 -11.16 2.54
CA ILE A 153 -3.28 -12.24 3.27
C ILE A 153 -4.03 -11.77 4.52
N ARG A 154 -3.90 -10.48 4.89
CA ARG A 154 -4.62 -9.82 5.99
C ARG A 154 -5.70 -8.87 5.50
N ALA A 155 -5.82 -8.67 4.18
CA ALA A 155 -6.84 -7.80 3.61
C ALA A 155 -8.23 -8.45 3.68
N ARG A 156 -9.27 -7.62 3.82
CA ARG A 156 -10.67 -8.07 3.82
C ARG A 156 -11.55 -7.10 3.05
N THR A 157 -12.38 -7.62 2.16
CA THR A 157 -13.47 -6.86 1.52
C THR A 157 -14.81 -7.45 1.90
N ARG A 158 -15.58 -6.74 2.74
CA ARG A 158 -16.85 -7.25 3.28
C ARG A 158 -17.92 -6.17 3.34
N ARG A 159 -19.17 -6.64 3.46
CA ARG A 159 -20.33 -5.78 3.71
C ARG A 159 -20.47 -5.49 5.19
N VAL A 160 -20.83 -4.26 5.54
CA VAL A 160 -21.15 -3.82 6.90
C VAL A 160 -22.53 -3.16 6.92
N PHE A 161 -23.38 -3.57 7.85
CA PHE A 161 -24.69 -2.94 8.04
C PHE A 161 -24.54 -1.73 8.96
N HIS A 162 -24.68 -0.51 8.42
CA HIS A 162 -24.27 0.70 9.13
C HIS A 162 -25.25 1.15 10.22
N ARG A 163 -26.52 0.70 10.19
CA ARG A 163 -27.57 1.10 11.16
C ARG A 163 -27.60 2.63 11.41
N HIS A 164 -27.54 3.41 10.32
CA HIS A 164 -27.46 4.87 10.29
C HIS A 164 -26.31 5.50 11.12
N SER A 165 -25.18 4.78 11.28
CA SER A 165 -24.01 5.30 12.01
C SER A 165 -22.70 4.95 11.30
N TYR A 166 -21.83 5.94 11.11
CA TYR A 166 -20.47 5.71 10.62
C TYR A 166 -19.62 4.98 11.67
N ARG A 167 -19.81 5.28 12.96
CA ARG A 167 -19.08 4.62 14.06
C ARG A 167 -19.25 3.12 14.03
N LYS A 168 -20.48 2.63 13.83
CA LYS A 168 -20.75 1.19 13.70
C LYS A 168 -19.99 0.54 12.53
N VAL A 169 -19.75 1.28 11.45
CA VAL A 169 -18.97 0.77 10.32
C VAL A 169 -17.51 0.59 10.73
N PHE A 170 -16.91 1.61 11.35
CA PHE A 170 -15.50 1.56 11.74
C PHE A 170 -15.25 0.69 12.97
N GLU A 171 -16.19 0.58 13.91
CA GLU A 171 -16.14 -0.38 15.02
C GLU A 171 -16.10 -1.82 14.50
N GLU A 172 -16.98 -2.17 13.56
CA GLU A 172 -16.98 -3.49 12.91
C GLU A 172 -15.65 -3.76 12.20
N VAL A 173 -15.15 -2.80 11.42
CA VAL A 173 -13.88 -2.94 10.70
C VAL A 173 -12.69 -3.04 11.66
N LEU A 174 -12.71 -2.31 12.77
CA LEU A 174 -11.70 -2.41 13.83
C LEU A 174 -11.69 -3.81 14.45
N THR A 175 -12.83 -4.50 14.59
CA THR A 175 -12.81 -5.91 15.05
C THR A 175 -12.02 -6.80 14.10
N TRP A 176 -12.11 -6.54 12.80
CA TRP A 176 -11.34 -7.27 11.80
C TRP A 176 -9.86 -6.94 11.95
N MET A 177 -9.50 -5.65 11.99
CA MET A 177 -8.11 -5.22 12.14
C MET A 177 -7.46 -5.75 13.41
N LYS A 178 -8.16 -5.70 14.55
CA LYS A 178 -7.67 -6.23 15.83
C LYS A 178 -7.37 -7.73 15.78
N THR A 179 -8.05 -8.47 14.91
CA THR A 179 -7.76 -9.90 14.67
C THR A 179 -6.53 -10.07 13.78
N GLU A 180 -6.36 -9.21 12.77
CA GLU A 180 -5.31 -9.36 11.75
C GLU A 180 -3.96 -8.74 12.15
N VAL A 181 -3.96 -7.66 12.93
CA VAL A 181 -2.74 -6.94 13.35
C VAL A 181 -1.73 -7.86 14.05
N PRO A 182 -2.10 -8.66 15.08
CA PRO A 182 -1.16 -9.58 15.71
C PRO A 182 -0.62 -10.65 14.75
N MET A 183 -1.40 -10.99 13.72
CA MET A 183 -1.04 -11.99 12.71
C MET A 183 -0.19 -11.41 11.57
N LEU A 184 -0.03 -10.08 11.49
CA LEU A 184 0.77 -9.42 10.46
C LEU A 184 2.27 -9.67 10.66
N GLY A 185 2.72 -9.76 11.92
CA GLY A 185 4.12 -9.99 12.32
C GLY A 185 5.08 -8.82 12.07
N CYS A 186 4.79 -7.98 11.07
CA CYS A 186 5.63 -6.84 10.65
C CYS A 186 4.94 -5.50 10.97
N THR A 187 4.77 -5.19 12.25
CA THR A 187 4.27 -3.88 12.75
C THR A 187 5.43 -2.90 13.07
N PRO A 188 5.21 -1.58 13.17
CA PRO A 188 3.92 -0.88 13.14
C PRO A 188 3.29 -0.93 11.74
N CYS A 189 1.95 -0.92 11.71
CA CYS A 189 1.19 -0.98 10.47
C CYS A 189 0.64 0.40 10.06
N ILE A 190 0.18 0.50 8.82
CA ILE A 190 -0.66 1.62 8.35
C ILE A 190 -1.97 1.00 7.82
N PRO A 191 -3.07 1.05 8.57
CA PRO A 191 -4.36 0.58 8.10
C PRO A 191 -4.83 1.44 6.92
N VAL A 192 -5.17 0.79 5.81
CA VAL A 192 -5.70 1.44 4.62
C VAL A 192 -7.11 0.94 4.34
N LEU A 193 -8.05 1.86 4.12
CA LEU A 193 -9.47 1.54 3.95
C LEU A 193 -10.08 2.27 2.76
N GLY A 194 -10.97 1.56 2.06
CA GLY A 194 -11.88 2.13 1.08
C GLY A 194 -13.33 1.73 1.39
N VAL A 195 -14.22 2.72 1.44
CA VAL A 195 -15.66 2.50 1.69
C VAL A 195 -16.46 2.87 0.45
N GLY A 196 -17.02 1.88 -0.23
CA GLY A 196 -17.72 2.04 -1.50
C GLY A 196 -19.08 1.34 -1.55
N ARG A 197 -19.72 1.43 -2.72
CA ARG A 197 -21.02 0.80 -3.02
C ARG A 197 -20.86 -0.65 -3.46
N THR A 198 -19.72 -1.01 -4.05
CA THR A 198 -19.40 -2.38 -4.52
C THR A 198 -18.03 -2.84 -4.02
N HIS A 199 -17.72 -4.12 -4.16
CA HIS A 199 -16.40 -4.67 -3.81
C HIS A 199 -15.28 -4.06 -4.64
N PHE A 200 -15.52 -3.88 -5.95
CA PHE A 200 -14.59 -3.21 -6.85
C PHE A 200 -14.33 -1.77 -6.41
N GLU A 201 -15.38 -0.97 -6.24
CA GLU A 201 -15.24 0.44 -5.85
C GLU A 201 -14.57 0.60 -4.48
N ALA A 202 -14.94 -0.20 -3.49
CA ALA A 202 -14.31 -0.16 -2.17
C ALA A 202 -12.80 -0.50 -2.25
N THR A 203 -12.41 -1.45 -3.11
CA THR A 203 -11.01 -1.80 -3.29
C THR A 203 -10.24 -0.73 -4.06
N SER A 204 -10.83 -0.15 -5.11
CA SER A 204 -10.25 0.98 -5.83
C SER A 204 -10.03 2.19 -4.91
N LEU A 205 -11.00 2.51 -4.06
CA LEU A 205 -10.87 3.58 -3.06
C LEU A 205 -9.78 3.30 -2.03
N MET A 206 -9.60 2.04 -1.61
CA MET A 206 -8.52 1.64 -0.70
C MET A 206 -7.15 1.83 -1.38
N LEU A 207 -7.01 1.44 -2.64
CA LEU A 207 -5.78 1.68 -3.41
C LEU A 207 -5.53 3.18 -3.61
N ARG A 208 -6.58 3.97 -3.88
CA ARG A 208 -6.51 5.43 -3.97
C ARG A 208 -6.10 6.06 -2.63
N ALA A 209 -6.63 5.57 -1.51
CA ALA A 209 -6.21 6.00 -0.17
C ALA A 209 -4.72 5.72 0.07
N MET A 210 -4.23 4.55 -0.36
CA MET A 210 -2.81 4.20 -0.28
C MET A 210 -1.92 5.09 -1.15
N ALA A 211 -2.37 5.40 -2.37
CA ALA A 211 -1.63 6.20 -3.33
C ALA A 211 -1.52 7.68 -2.91
N THR A 212 -2.57 8.24 -2.29
CA THR A 212 -2.66 9.69 -2.03
C THR A 212 -2.78 10.09 -0.56
N GLY A 213 -2.87 9.14 0.39
CA GLY A 213 -2.99 9.46 1.81
C GLY A 213 -1.75 10.16 2.35
N ASN A 214 -1.88 10.99 3.39
CA ASN A 214 -0.77 11.73 3.98
C ASN A 214 -0.76 11.51 5.50
N LEU A 215 0.31 10.94 6.05
CA LEU A 215 0.40 10.71 7.50
C LEU A 215 0.68 11.98 8.32
N ASP A 216 0.96 13.11 7.68
CA ASP A 216 1.01 14.41 8.36
C ASP A 216 -0.36 15.07 8.51
N GLU A 217 -1.38 14.57 7.80
CA GLU A 217 -2.74 15.09 7.82
C GLU A 217 -3.73 13.94 8.03
N GLN A 218 -4.23 13.82 9.26
CA GLN A 218 -5.15 12.75 9.63
C GLN A 218 -6.54 13.31 9.93
N SER A 219 -7.57 12.66 9.38
CA SER A 219 -8.96 12.94 9.70
C SER A 219 -9.36 12.32 11.04
N GLU A 220 -10.48 12.78 11.64
CA GLU A 220 -11.03 12.21 12.88
C GLU A 220 -11.22 10.68 12.80
N ILE A 221 -11.57 10.17 11.62
CA ILE A 221 -11.74 8.72 11.40
C ILE A 221 -10.38 8.00 11.42
N GLU A 222 -9.36 8.58 10.78
CA GLU A 222 -8.02 7.99 10.72
C GLU A 222 -7.33 8.01 12.09
N GLU A 223 -7.47 9.10 12.83
CA GLU A 223 -7.00 9.20 14.22
C GLU A 223 -7.71 8.16 15.10
N TYR A 224 -9.04 8.07 15.03
CA TYR A 224 -9.82 7.09 15.79
C TYR A 224 -9.38 5.65 15.52
N ILE A 225 -9.10 5.29 14.27
CA ILE A 225 -8.62 3.95 13.90
C ILE A 225 -7.22 3.73 14.48
N THR A 226 -6.31 4.68 14.27
CA THR A 226 -4.91 4.58 14.71
C THR A 226 -4.81 4.43 16.23
N GLU A 227 -5.47 5.30 17.00
CA GLU A 227 -5.51 5.20 18.45
C GLU A 227 -6.14 3.89 18.93
N SER A 228 -7.18 3.41 18.24
CA SER A 228 -7.85 2.15 18.59
C SER A 228 -6.96 0.93 18.44
N LEU A 229 -6.02 0.96 17.50
CA LEU A 229 -5.01 -0.09 17.33
C LEU A 229 -3.85 0.10 18.29
N ASN A 230 -3.39 1.33 18.53
CA ASN A 230 -2.31 1.60 19.50
C ASN A 230 -2.67 1.17 20.92
N ARG A 231 -3.94 1.29 21.32
CA ARG A 231 -4.45 0.75 22.60
C ARG A 231 -4.31 -0.77 22.75
N MET A 232 -4.06 -1.51 21.67
CA MET A 232 -3.80 -2.96 21.77
C MET A 232 -2.44 -3.26 22.40
N GLY A 233 -1.48 -2.33 22.30
CA GLY A 233 -0.12 -2.55 22.78
C GLY A 233 0.62 -3.68 22.06
N THR A 234 0.24 -4.00 20.80
CA THR A 234 0.98 -4.98 19.98
C THR A 234 2.39 -4.47 19.69
N GLY A 235 2.46 -3.18 19.32
CA GLY A 235 3.66 -2.41 19.06
C GLY A 235 4.56 -2.95 17.94
N PRO A 236 5.78 -2.42 17.77
CA PRO A 236 6.70 -2.79 16.69
C PRO A 236 7.10 -4.27 16.73
N LEU A 237 6.99 -4.94 15.57
CA LEU A 237 7.18 -6.39 15.39
C LEU A 237 6.45 -7.30 16.40
N GLY A 238 5.38 -6.83 17.02
CA GLY A 238 4.63 -7.58 18.02
C GLY A 238 5.32 -7.72 19.37
N LEU A 239 6.33 -6.87 19.67
CA LEU A 239 7.15 -6.97 20.88
C LEU A 239 6.64 -6.12 22.07
N GLY A 240 5.46 -5.51 21.93
CA GLY A 240 4.91 -4.55 22.89
C GLY A 240 5.22 -3.10 22.50
N GLY A 241 4.86 -2.15 23.37
CA GLY A 241 5.05 -0.72 23.15
C GLY A 241 3.81 0.00 22.62
N SER A 242 3.91 1.32 22.51
CA SER A 242 2.78 2.20 22.21
C SER A 242 2.43 2.26 20.71
N THR A 243 3.40 2.01 19.83
CA THR A 243 3.25 2.21 18.39
C THR A 243 2.86 0.91 17.66
N THR A 244 1.57 0.58 17.63
CA THR A 244 1.03 -0.53 16.82
C THR A 244 0.73 -0.10 15.37
N ALA A 245 0.28 1.13 15.19
CA ALA A 245 0.00 1.77 13.92
C ALA A 245 0.59 3.19 13.88
N LEU A 246 1.18 3.57 12.76
CA LEU A 246 1.78 4.90 12.55
C LEU A 246 0.75 5.99 12.22
N GLY A 247 -0.41 5.55 11.73
CA GLY A 247 -1.45 6.39 11.14
C GLY A 247 -2.33 5.52 10.26
N SER A 248 -3.40 6.07 9.70
CA SER A 248 -4.33 5.36 8.83
C SER A 248 -4.61 6.16 7.56
N MET A 249 -5.02 5.48 6.50
CA MET A 249 -5.40 6.10 5.23
C MET A 249 -6.80 5.64 4.84
N VAL A 250 -7.77 6.55 4.79
CA VAL A 250 -9.18 6.23 4.54
C VAL A 250 -9.73 7.03 3.37
N LYS A 251 -10.38 6.36 2.41
CA LYS A 251 -11.25 7.02 1.44
C LYS A 251 -12.67 6.48 1.48
N VAL A 252 -13.62 7.40 1.56
CA VAL A 252 -15.05 7.12 1.52
C VAL A 252 -15.62 7.68 0.22
N GLY A 253 -16.13 6.80 -0.62
CA GLY A 253 -16.78 7.16 -1.88
C GLY A 253 -18.27 7.48 -1.70
N PRO A 254 -19.00 7.74 -2.80
CA PRO A 254 -20.45 7.88 -2.77
C PRO A 254 -21.10 6.61 -2.20
N GLN A 255 -22.26 6.76 -1.55
CA GLN A 255 -22.94 5.66 -0.87
C GLN A 255 -24.32 5.38 -1.49
N ARG A 256 -24.75 4.13 -1.39
CA ARG A 256 -26.07 3.68 -1.86
C ARG A 256 -27.12 3.80 -0.75
N ALA A 257 -28.39 3.96 -1.13
CA ALA A 257 -29.49 4.14 -0.18
C ALA A 257 -29.69 2.94 0.79
N SER A 258 -29.32 1.73 0.38
CA SER A 258 -29.47 0.55 1.26
C SER A 258 -28.62 0.69 2.53
N GLY A 259 -29.04 0.03 3.60
CA GLY A 259 -28.38 0.01 4.91
C GLY A 259 -26.96 -0.58 4.98
N VAL A 260 -26.29 -0.80 3.84
CA VAL A 260 -25.05 -1.54 3.72
C VAL A 260 -23.94 -0.70 3.08
N ARG A 261 -22.74 -0.81 3.63
CA ARG A 261 -21.49 -0.25 3.11
C ARG A 261 -20.57 -1.40 2.74
N ILE A 262 -19.89 -1.31 1.59
CA ILE A 262 -18.83 -2.26 1.28
C ILE A 262 -17.54 -1.62 1.73
N VAL A 263 -16.82 -2.32 2.60
CA VAL A 263 -15.53 -1.86 3.12
C VAL A 263 -14.46 -2.83 2.64
N SER A 264 -13.44 -2.29 2.00
CA SER A 264 -12.17 -2.97 1.77
C SER A 264 -11.15 -2.42 2.76
N MET A 265 -10.45 -3.29 3.47
CA MET A 265 -9.36 -2.91 4.35
C MET A 265 -8.13 -3.76 4.07
N ARG A 266 -6.96 -3.17 4.28
CA ARG A 266 -5.65 -3.80 4.21
C ARG A 266 -4.75 -3.20 5.27
N LEU A 267 -3.92 -4.01 5.91
CA LEU A 267 -2.91 -3.54 6.85
C LEU A 267 -1.57 -3.48 6.13
N ALA A 268 -1.14 -2.29 5.72
CA ALA A 268 0.24 -2.13 5.26
C ALA A 268 1.18 -2.46 6.43
N CYS A 269 2.17 -3.34 6.20
CA CYS A 269 3.17 -3.69 7.20
C CYS A 269 4.22 -2.58 7.35
N CYS A 270 5.21 -2.77 8.22
CA CYS A 270 6.24 -1.77 8.48
C CYS A 270 7.05 -1.36 7.24
N VAL A 271 7.12 -2.18 6.19
CA VAL A 271 7.80 -1.83 4.93
C VAL A 271 6.86 -1.24 3.87
N GLU A 272 5.60 -0.95 4.21
CA GLU A 272 4.59 -0.40 3.32
C GLU A 272 3.86 0.80 3.97
N PRO A 273 3.12 1.64 3.22
CA PRO A 273 2.98 1.67 1.77
C PRO A 273 4.27 2.01 1.01
N ARG A 274 4.59 1.18 0.02
CA ARG A 274 5.64 1.44 -0.97
C ARG A 274 5.04 2.11 -2.18
N ARG A 275 5.31 3.41 -2.34
CA ARG A 275 4.66 4.22 -3.36
C ARG A 275 5.58 5.27 -3.96
N ALA A 276 5.38 5.54 -5.24
CA ALA A 276 5.96 6.67 -5.95
C ALA A 276 4.93 7.25 -6.91
N THR A 277 5.02 8.55 -7.18
CA THR A 277 4.09 9.26 -8.06
C THR A 277 4.88 10.06 -9.09
N ILE A 278 4.47 9.99 -10.36
CA ILE A 278 5.00 10.81 -11.44
C ILE A 278 3.89 11.62 -12.10
N GLU A 279 4.17 12.89 -12.39
CA GLU A 279 3.27 13.80 -13.09
C GLU A 279 3.81 14.10 -14.50
N LEU A 280 3.03 13.84 -15.54
CA LEU A 280 3.40 14.01 -16.95
C LEU A 280 2.84 15.32 -17.51
#